data_AF-A0AAQ3QPE1-F1
#
_entry.id   AF-A0AAQ3QPE1-F1
#
_cell.length_a   1.000
_cell.length_b   1.000
_cell.length_c   1.000
_cell.angle_alpha   90.00
_cell.angle_beta   90.00
_cell.angle_gamma   90.00
#
_symmetry.space_group_name_H-M   'P 1'
#
loop_
_entity.id
_entity.type
_entity.pdbx_description
1 polymer ?
#
loop_
_entity_poly.entity_id
_entity_poly.type
_entity_poly.pdbx_seq_one_letter_code
_entity_poly.pdbx_strand_id
1 'polypeptide(L)'
;MYVRSLYTQPPSSSPSPIHRNQKEMELKVAVAIMAAVLVVAAALEVEISAAGQKGLCNMSEEGMMACKPCISTVKPEEKPTAACCAELQQANLTCLCSYKNSDLLPYLGIDPNLAAQLPAKCNMTAPEQC
;
A
#
# COMPACT_ATOMS: atom_id res chain seq x y z
N MET A 1 41.37 1.18 50.42
CA MET A 1 42.67 0.51 50.27
C MET A 1 42.41 -0.93 49.88
N TYR A 2 42.80 -1.28 48.66
CA TYR A 2 42.85 -2.64 48.11
C TYR A 2 43.76 -3.54 48.95
N VAL A 3 43.39 -4.81 49.16
CA VAL A 3 44.24 -6.02 48.99
C VAL A 3 43.39 -7.29 49.24
N ARG A 4 43.02 -8.06 48.20
CA ARG A 4 43.71 -9.23 47.61
C ARG A 4 43.75 -10.49 48.50
N SER A 5 42.97 -11.50 48.09
CA SER A 5 43.25 -12.94 48.28
C SER A 5 42.77 -13.63 46.98
N LEU A 6 43.63 -13.88 45.97
CA LEU A 6 44.64 -14.93 45.80
C LEU A 6 44.05 -16.34 45.56
N TYR A 7 44.19 -16.78 44.29
CA TYR A 7 44.22 -18.16 43.77
C TYR A 7 42.91 -18.98 43.87
N THR A 8 42.27 -19.37 42.77
CA THR A 8 42.72 -20.50 41.91
C THR A 8 41.99 -20.54 40.54
N GLN A 9 42.79 -20.82 39.50
CA GLN A 9 42.60 -21.48 38.19
C GLN A 9 41.20 -21.89 37.59
N PRO A 10 41.14 -22.12 36.26
CA PRO A 10 40.02 -21.76 35.36
C PRO A 10 39.13 -22.95 34.97
N PRO A 11 37.95 -22.73 34.35
CA PRO A 11 37.38 -23.75 33.48
C PRO A 11 37.94 -23.54 32.06
N SER A 12 39.05 -24.22 31.79
CA SER A 12 39.39 -24.66 30.43
C SER A 12 38.25 -25.58 29.94
N SER A 13 37.21 -24.99 29.39
CA SER A 13 36.11 -25.72 28.77
C SER A 13 36.26 -25.61 27.26
N SER A 14 37.00 -26.56 26.70
CA SER A 14 36.94 -26.85 25.27
C SER A 14 35.47 -27.11 24.90
N PRO A 15 34.89 -26.41 23.92
CA PRO A 15 33.49 -26.61 23.57
C PRO A 15 33.28 -28.02 23.03
N SER A 16 32.35 -28.76 23.63
CA SER A 16 32.00 -30.13 23.27
C SER A 16 31.58 -30.23 21.79
N PRO A 17 31.90 -31.34 21.08
CA PRO A 17 31.58 -31.51 19.66
C PRO A 17 30.08 -31.37 19.32
N ILE A 18 29.18 -31.57 20.29
CA ILE A 18 27.74 -31.37 20.12
C ILE A 18 27.38 -29.90 19.84
N HIS A 19 28.04 -28.95 20.50
CA HIS A 19 27.77 -27.52 20.33
C HIS A 19 28.35 -26.96 19.02
N ARG A 20 29.40 -27.61 18.48
CA ARG A 20 29.96 -27.33 17.15
C ARG A 20 28.95 -27.75 16.07
N ASN A 21 28.39 -28.95 16.18
CA ASN A 21 27.34 -29.45 15.29
C ASN A 21 26.02 -28.65 15.38
N GLN A 22 25.69 -28.08 16.54
CA GLN A 22 24.48 -27.26 16.69
C GLN A 22 24.58 -25.92 15.95
N LYS A 23 25.71 -25.20 16.04
CA LYS A 23 25.94 -23.98 15.24
C LYS A 23 26.05 -24.26 13.73
N GLU A 24 26.64 -25.41 13.38
CA GLU A 24 26.70 -25.87 11.98
C GLU A 24 25.30 -26.20 11.45
N MET A 25 24.42 -26.78 12.28
CA MET A 25 23.04 -27.08 11.92
C MET A 25 22.21 -25.81 11.76
N GLU A 26 22.35 -24.83 12.66
CA GLU A 26 21.66 -23.54 12.51
C GLU A 26 22.13 -22.76 11.30
N LEU A 27 23.43 -22.79 10.97
CA LEU A 27 23.95 -22.18 9.75
C LEU A 27 23.45 -22.91 8.50
N LYS A 28 23.46 -24.25 8.49
CA LYS A 28 22.92 -25.06 7.37
C LYS A 28 21.43 -24.86 7.18
N VAL A 29 20.66 -24.77 8.28
CA VAL A 29 19.22 -24.49 8.27
C VAL A 29 18.97 -23.07 7.77
N ALA A 30 19.69 -22.07 8.27
CA ALA A 30 19.59 -20.69 7.79
C ALA A 30 19.94 -20.57 6.29
N VAL A 31 21.00 -21.23 5.84
CA VAL A 31 21.39 -21.26 4.42
C VAL A 31 20.34 -21.98 3.57
N ALA A 32 19.77 -23.09 4.05
CA ALA A 32 18.69 -23.81 3.35
C ALA A 32 17.41 -22.98 3.26
N ILE A 33 17.04 -22.27 4.33
CA ILE A 33 15.88 -21.35 4.34
C ILE A 33 16.14 -20.19 3.36
N MET A 34 17.31 -19.56 3.42
CA MET A 34 17.67 -18.48 2.49
C MET A 34 17.66 -18.95 1.03
N ALA A 35 18.20 -20.14 0.75
CA ALA A 35 18.17 -20.73 -0.60
C ALA A 35 16.73 -21.04 -1.04
N ALA A 36 15.89 -21.58 -0.17
CA ALA A 36 14.48 -21.86 -0.46
C ALA A 36 13.71 -20.56 -0.76
N VAL A 37 13.93 -19.49 0.01
CA VAL A 37 13.31 -18.18 -0.22
C VAL A 37 13.73 -17.61 -1.58
N LEU A 38 15.01 -17.72 -1.96
CA LEU A 38 15.52 -17.26 -3.26
C LEU A 38 14.94 -18.06 -4.42
N VAL A 39 14.79 -19.38 -4.28
CA VAL A 39 14.17 -20.25 -5.30
C VAL A 39 12.69 -19.93 -5.47
N VAL A 40 11.96 -19.69 -4.38
CA VAL A 40 10.55 -19.27 -4.44
C VAL A 40 10.44 -17.90 -5.10
N ALA A 41 11.29 -16.94 -4.75
CA ALA A 41 11.30 -15.61 -5.36
C ALA A 41 11.61 -15.64 -6.87
N ALA A 42 12.48 -16.56 -7.32
CA ALA A 42 12.81 -16.72 -8.74
C ALA A 42 11.75 -17.50 -9.54
N ALA A 43 10.95 -18.34 -8.87
CA ALA A 43 9.83 -19.06 -9.48
C ALA A 43 8.55 -18.22 -9.56
N LEU A 44 8.47 -17.15 -8.77
CA LEU A 44 7.44 -16.14 -8.90
C LEU A 44 7.85 -15.21 -10.04
N GLU A 45 7.27 -15.42 -11.23
CA GLU A 45 7.18 -14.38 -12.25
C GLU A 45 6.28 -13.29 -11.68
N VAL A 46 6.83 -12.43 -10.83
CA VAL A 46 6.15 -11.21 -10.40
C VAL A 46 6.19 -10.29 -11.61
N GLU A 47 5.16 -10.39 -12.44
CA GLU A 47 4.80 -9.36 -13.40
C GLU A 47 4.47 -8.11 -12.58
N ILE A 48 5.49 -7.36 -12.15
CA ILE A 48 5.34 -5.96 -11.74
C ILE A 48 5.11 -5.21 -13.04
N SER A 49 3.94 -5.43 -13.64
CA SER A 49 3.48 -4.62 -14.73
C SER A 49 3.37 -3.20 -14.18
N ALA A 50 4.33 -2.35 -14.56
CA ALA A 50 4.26 -0.90 -14.48
C ALA A 50 3.16 -0.34 -15.43
N ALA A 51 2.10 -1.11 -15.67
CA ALA A 51 0.84 -0.57 -16.15
C ALA A 51 0.28 0.21 -14.98
N GLY A 52 0.42 1.54 -15.04
CA GLY A 52 0.13 2.48 -13.95
C GLY A 52 -1.01 1.99 -13.05
N GLN A 53 -0.72 1.89 -11.75
CA GLN A 53 -1.63 1.38 -10.75
C GLN A 53 -3.02 1.93 -11.02
N LYS A 54 -3.89 1.08 -11.55
CA LYS A 54 -5.25 1.45 -11.95
C LYS A 54 -5.98 1.65 -10.63
N GLY A 55 -5.97 2.89 -10.12
CA GLY A 55 -6.51 3.21 -8.81
C GLY A 55 -8.04 3.02 -8.77
N LEU A 56 -8.67 3.42 -7.66
CA LEU A 56 -10.08 3.13 -7.42
C LEU A 56 -10.94 3.59 -8.61
N CYS A 57 -11.73 2.67 -9.18
CA CYS A 57 -12.56 2.93 -10.35
C CYS A 57 -11.81 3.53 -11.56
N ASN A 58 -10.56 3.10 -11.80
CA ASN A 58 -9.69 3.61 -12.87
C ASN A 58 -9.37 5.11 -12.74
N MET A 59 -9.34 5.64 -11.52
CA MET A 59 -8.76 6.95 -11.23
C MET A 59 -7.48 6.79 -10.42
N SER A 60 -6.45 7.57 -10.78
CA SER A 60 -5.26 7.71 -9.93
C SER A 60 -5.60 8.39 -8.60
N GLU A 61 -4.76 8.20 -7.58
CA GLU A 61 -4.91 8.91 -6.29
C GLU A 61 -4.80 10.42 -6.50
N GLU A 62 -3.86 10.85 -7.34
CA GLU A 62 -3.68 12.24 -7.74
C GLU A 62 -4.92 12.78 -8.46
N GLY A 63 -5.55 11.98 -9.32
CA GLY A 63 -6.79 12.32 -10.00
C GLY A 63 -7.97 12.51 -9.05
N MET A 64 -8.11 11.64 -8.06
CA MET A 64 -9.11 11.80 -7.01
C MET A 64 -8.88 13.08 -6.20
N MET A 65 -7.63 13.35 -5.82
CA MET A 65 -7.25 14.55 -5.09
C MET A 65 -7.46 15.83 -5.92
N ALA A 66 -7.24 15.78 -7.23
CA ALA A 66 -7.52 16.89 -8.13
C ALA A 66 -9.03 17.19 -8.24
N CYS A 67 -9.88 16.18 -8.10
CA CYS A 67 -11.34 16.35 -8.14
C CYS A 67 -11.98 16.71 -6.80
N LYS A 68 -11.35 16.30 -5.68
CA LYS A 68 -11.88 16.47 -4.32
C LYS A 68 -12.38 17.89 -4.01
N PRO A 69 -11.68 18.99 -4.36
CA PRO A 69 -12.15 20.35 -4.05
C PRO A 69 -13.54 20.68 -4.62
N CYS A 70 -13.92 20.11 -5.77
CA CYS A 70 -15.21 20.36 -6.42
C CYS A 70 -16.37 19.53 -5.87
N ILE A 71 -16.04 18.45 -5.17
CA ILE A 71 -17.00 17.48 -4.62
C ILE A 71 -16.94 17.44 -3.09
N SER A 72 -16.36 18.47 -2.47
CA SER A 72 -16.18 18.58 -1.03
C SER A 72 -17.49 18.96 -0.34
N THR A 73 -17.74 18.42 0.86
CA THR A 73 -18.87 18.84 1.71
C THR A 73 -18.73 20.26 2.26
N VAL A 74 -17.49 20.76 2.36
CA VAL A 74 -17.19 22.09 2.89
C VAL A 74 -16.61 22.96 1.79
N LYS A 75 -17.26 24.12 1.55
CA LYS A 75 -16.84 25.17 0.63
C LYS A 75 -16.32 24.61 -0.72
N PRO A 76 -17.19 23.92 -1.49
CA PRO A 76 -16.79 23.31 -2.74
C PRO A 76 -16.37 24.37 -3.76
N GLU A 77 -15.33 24.06 -4.54
CA GLU A 77 -14.97 24.84 -5.71
C GLU A 77 -15.99 24.60 -6.83
N GLU A 78 -16.39 25.67 -7.52
CA GLU A 78 -17.42 25.54 -8.55
C GLU A 78 -16.90 24.88 -9.83
N LYS A 79 -15.62 25.12 -10.16
CA LYS A 79 -15.01 24.76 -11.45
C LYS A 79 -13.94 23.67 -11.30
N PRO A 80 -14.08 22.53 -12.00
CA PRO A 80 -13.05 21.49 -12.00
C PRO A 80 -11.79 21.94 -12.71
N THR A 81 -10.66 21.43 -12.24
CA THR A 81 -9.37 21.58 -12.93
C THR A 81 -9.33 20.70 -14.19
N ALA A 82 -8.47 21.06 -15.15
CA ALA A 82 -8.26 20.24 -16.34
C ALA A 82 -7.74 18.82 -15.98
N ALA A 83 -6.91 18.73 -14.93
CA ALA A 83 -6.40 17.45 -14.43
C ALA A 83 -7.53 16.57 -13.88
N CYS A 84 -8.45 17.12 -13.09
CA CYS A 84 -9.62 16.38 -12.62
C CYS A 84 -10.45 15.83 -13.78
N CYS A 85 -10.78 16.66 -14.77
CA CYS A 85 -11.60 16.20 -15.89
C CYS A 85 -10.88 15.17 -16.77
N ALA A 86 -9.56 15.27 -16.95
CA ALA A 86 -8.78 14.29 -17.72
C ALA A 86 -8.75 12.91 -17.06
N GLU A 87 -8.70 12.87 -15.73
CA GLU A 87 -8.79 11.63 -14.95
C GLU A 87 -10.21 11.08 -14.94
N LEU A 88 -11.21 11.96 -14.77
CA LEU A 88 -12.61 11.57 -14.80
C LEU A 88 -13.02 10.99 -16.16
N GLN A 89 -12.46 11.48 -17.27
CA GLN A 89 -12.67 10.93 -18.62
C GLN A 89 -12.24 9.48 -18.77
N GLN A 90 -11.24 9.06 -18.00
CA GLN A 90 -10.76 7.68 -17.99
C GLN A 90 -11.45 6.84 -16.91
N ALA A 91 -12.08 7.48 -15.92
CA ALA A 91 -12.71 6.82 -14.80
C ALA A 91 -13.87 5.90 -15.23
N ASN A 92 -14.05 4.82 -14.48
CA ASN A 92 -15.24 4.00 -14.53
C ASN A 92 -16.35 4.68 -13.71
N LEU A 93 -17.18 5.51 -14.37
CA LEU A 93 -18.26 6.24 -13.72
C LEU A 93 -19.32 5.32 -13.09
N THR A 94 -19.56 4.13 -13.64
CA THR A 94 -20.49 3.16 -13.03
C THR A 94 -19.93 2.61 -11.72
N CYS A 95 -18.62 2.33 -11.67
CA CYS A 95 -17.94 1.95 -10.45
C CYS A 95 -18.00 3.07 -9.40
N LEU A 96 -17.69 4.32 -9.77
CA LEU A 96 -17.80 5.46 -8.85
C LEU A 96 -19.23 5.63 -8.34
N CYS A 97 -20.22 5.44 -9.21
CA CYS A 97 -21.62 5.53 -8.84
C CYS A 97 -22.04 4.52 -7.77
N SER A 98 -21.43 3.34 -7.75
CA SER A 98 -21.74 2.32 -6.72
C SER A 98 -21.43 2.80 -5.30
N TYR A 99 -20.60 3.83 -5.14
CA TYR A 99 -20.30 4.47 -3.86
C TYR A 99 -21.27 5.60 -3.49
N LYS A 100 -22.19 6.03 -4.36
CA LYS A 100 -23.08 7.20 -4.15
C LYS A 100 -23.80 7.20 -2.80
N ASN A 101 -24.23 6.01 -2.35
CA ASN A 101 -24.96 5.83 -1.09
C ASN A 101 -24.08 5.30 0.04
N SER A 102 -22.76 5.35 -0.11
CA SER A 102 -21.83 4.88 0.91
C SER A 102 -21.70 5.90 2.03
N ASP A 103 -21.88 5.45 3.28
CA ASP A 103 -21.65 6.25 4.49
C ASP A 103 -20.18 6.69 4.63
N LEU A 104 -19.27 6.14 3.83
CA LEU A 104 -17.87 6.55 3.78
C LEU A 104 -17.69 7.93 3.11
N LEU A 105 -18.54 8.32 2.16
CA LEU A 105 -18.35 9.56 1.41
C LEU A 105 -18.35 10.80 2.32
N PRO A 106 -19.35 11.00 3.21
CA PRO A 106 -19.33 12.14 4.13
C PRO A 106 -18.13 12.12 5.09
N TYR A 107 -17.70 10.94 5.54
CA TYR A 107 -16.54 10.79 6.40
C TYR A 107 -15.23 11.22 5.71
N LEU A 108 -15.13 10.99 4.40
CA LEU A 108 -14.01 11.44 3.57
C LEU A 108 -14.11 12.91 3.15
N GLY A 109 -15.19 13.60 3.56
CA GLY A 109 -15.50 14.97 3.18
C GLY A 109 -16.00 15.12 1.75
N ILE A 110 -16.60 14.07 1.18
CA ILE A 110 -17.14 14.04 -0.18
C ILE A 110 -18.66 14.17 -0.13
N ASP A 111 -19.21 15.10 -0.90
CA ASP A 111 -20.64 15.27 -1.11
C ASP A 111 -21.09 14.43 -2.33
N PRO A 112 -21.97 13.43 -2.14
CA PRO A 112 -22.40 12.54 -3.23
C PRO A 112 -23.23 13.26 -4.31
N ASN A 113 -23.94 14.35 -3.98
CA ASN A 113 -24.70 15.11 -4.96
C ASN A 113 -23.79 15.94 -5.85
N LEU A 114 -22.75 16.55 -5.27
CA LEU A 114 -21.73 17.27 -6.06
C LEU A 114 -20.92 16.29 -6.91
N ALA A 115 -20.59 15.11 -6.38
CA ALA A 115 -19.91 14.06 -7.14
C ALA A 115 -20.73 13.58 -8.35
N ALA A 116 -22.04 13.40 -8.20
CA ALA A 116 -22.93 13.01 -9.30
C ALA A 116 -23.05 14.10 -10.39
N GLN A 117 -22.87 15.37 -10.05
CA GLN A 117 -22.91 16.50 -10.99
C GLN A 117 -21.57 16.76 -11.68
N LEU A 118 -20.46 16.24 -11.13
CA LEU A 118 -19.12 16.49 -11.64
C LEU A 118 -18.91 16.08 -13.11
N PRO A 119 -19.43 14.93 -13.60
CA PRO A 119 -19.34 14.57 -15.01
C PRO A 119 -19.87 15.67 -15.94
N ALA A 120 -21.04 16.24 -15.63
CA ALA A 120 -21.64 17.31 -16.44
C ALA A 120 -20.75 18.56 -16.48
N LYS A 121 -20.11 18.92 -15.36
CA LYS A 121 -19.13 20.03 -15.30
C LYS A 121 -17.88 19.79 -16.14
N CYS A 122 -17.54 18.52 -16.38
CA CYS A 122 -16.47 18.10 -17.28
C CYS A 122 -16.96 17.79 -18.71
N ASN A 123 -18.20 18.13 -19.06
CA ASN A 123 -18.85 17.85 -20.35
C ASN A 123 -18.99 16.35 -20.65
N MET A 124 -19.24 15.55 -19.61
CA MET A 124 -19.48 14.12 -19.67
C MET A 124 -20.89 13.78 -19.20
N THR A 125 -21.44 12.67 -19.69
CA THR A 125 -22.74 12.16 -19.24
C THR A 125 -22.54 11.26 -18.03
N ALA A 126 -23.28 11.52 -16.95
CA ALA A 126 -23.33 10.61 -15.81
C ALA A 126 -24.12 9.33 -16.17
N PRO A 127 -23.82 8.16 -15.55
CA PRO A 127 -24.64 6.96 -15.71
C PRO A 127 -26.07 7.22 -15.25
N GLU A 128 -27.09 6.67 -15.93
CA GLU A 128 -28.52 6.94 -15.62
C GLU A 128 -28.95 6.63 -14.17
N GLN A 129 -28.25 5.71 -13.51
CA GLN A 129 -28.52 5.32 -12.13
C GLN A 129 -27.74 6.16 -11.11
N CYS A 130 -26.99 7.15 -11.59
CA CYS A 130 -26.34 8.21 -10.86
C CYS A 130 -27.04 9.55 -11.12
#